data_AF-A0A9N7QZB0-F1
#
_entry.id   AF-A0A9N7QZB0-F1
#
_cell.length_a   1.000
_cell.length_b   1.000
_cell.length_c   1.000
_cell.angle_alpha   90.00
_cell.angle_beta   90.00
_cell.angle_gamma   90.00
#
_symmetry.space_group_name_H-M   'P 1'
#
loop_
_entity.id
_entity.type
_entity.pdbx_description
1 polymer ?
#
loop_
_entity_poly.entity_id
_entity_poly.type
_entity_poly.pdbx_seq_one_letter_code
_entity_poly.pdbx_strand_id
1 'polypeptide(L)'
;LFEVLLTATRSPTFVKVVVKDVYELVYYTIGFLQMTESQVQSWSDDAHKYIADEDNRTSCRAYSALLLQEVISNCGTEGIKAVIESVELRRYESQQAKDTDSPDWWILREAALYALAALASVPKQLLLDEVEVSGSTVGAMLRRILSDDMAEGFHDYPFLCARLFSSVARFSSMMNNQVTDDFVCAAMKTIGMDVPPLVKFGACRALSQLLPDATTGIVQDYTVDLFSSLIDLQKN
;
A
#
# COMPACT_ATOMS: atom_id res chain seq x y z
N LEU A 1 -14.91 -18.93 5.38
CA LEU A 1 -14.89 -18.49 3.97
C LEU A 1 -13.47 -18.38 3.43
N PHE A 2 -12.63 -17.47 3.92
CA PHE A 2 -11.26 -17.29 3.41
C PHE A 2 -10.40 -18.55 3.43
N GLU A 3 -10.47 -19.36 4.49
CA GLU A 3 -9.75 -20.65 4.54
C GLU A 3 -10.16 -21.61 3.40
N VAL A 4 -11.44 -21.61 3.01
CA VAL A 4 -11.93 -22.41 1.88
C VAL A 4 -11.38 -21.86 0.57
N LEU A 5 -11.39 -20.52 0.39
CA LEU A 5 -10.84 -19.86 -0.79
C LEU A 5 -9.32 -20.11 -0.90
N LEU A 6 -8.58 -19.97 0.19
CA LEU A 6 -7.14 -20.28 0.27
C LEU A 6 -6.87 -21.73 -0.12
N THR A 7 -7.66 -22.66 0.44
CA THR A 7 -7.52 -24.09 0.11
C THR A 7 -7.82 -24.37 -1.36
N ALA A 8 -8.85 -23.73 -1.92
CA ALA A 8 -9.21 -23.87 -3.33
C ALA A 8 -8.13 -23.31 -4.25
N THR A 9 -7.59 -22.13 -3.95
CA THR A 9 -6.52 -21.47 -4.73
C THR A 9 -5.22 -22.28 -4.71
N ARG A 10 -4.89 -22.93 -3.59
CA ARG A 10 -3.71 -23.81 -3.47
C ARG A 10 -3.88 -25.19 -4.11
N SER A 11 -5.12 -25.59 -4.41
CA SER A 11 -5.40 -26.91 -4.99
C SER A 11 -5.16 -26.89 -6.50
N PRO A 12 -4.31 -27.77 -7.05
CA PRO A 12 -4.10 -27.88 -8.51
C PRO A 12 -5.38 -28.21 -9.29
N THR A 13 -6.37 -28.82 -8.62
CA THR A 13 -7.67 -29.16 -9.20
C THR A 13 -8.61 -27.96 -9.19
N PHE A 14 -8.76 -27.30 -8.03
CA PHE A 14 -9.75 -26.23 -7.88
C PHE A 14 -9.25 -24.86 -8.38
N VAL A 15 -7.93 -24.64 -8.47
CA VAL A 15 -7.38 -23.39 -9.01
C VAL A 15 -7.86 -23.11 -10.43
N LYS A 16 -8.09 -24.16 -11.24
CA LYS A 16 -8.65 -24.03 -12.60
C LYS A 16 -10.08 -23.47 -12.62
N VAL A 17 -10.82 -23.63 -11.53
CA VAL A 17 -12.14 -23.02 -11.35
C VAL A 17 -11.97 -21.59 -10.86
N VAL A 18 -11.10 -21.38 -9.86
CA VAL A 18 -10.78 -20.05 -9.33
C VAL A 18 -10.34 -19.08 -10.41
N VAL A 19 -9.47 -19.52 -11.34
CA VAL A 19 -8.95 -18.70 -12.45
C VAL A 19 -10.06 -18.15 -13.33
N LYS A 20 -11.21 -18.83 -13.48
CA LYS A 20 -12.30 -18.37 -14.34
C LYS A 20 -12.95 -17.09 -13.84
N ASP A 21 -13.00 -16.92 -12.51
CA ASP A 21 -13.66 -15.81 -11.83
C ASP A 21 -12.65 -15.00 -10.99
N VAL A 22 -11.36 -15.07 -11.33
CA VAL A 22 -10.26 -14.51 -10.52
C VAL A 22 -10.37 -12.99 -10.37
N TYR A 23 -10.85 -12.28 -11.39
CA TYR A 23 -11.07 -10.83 -11.33
C TYR A 23 -12.13 -10.46 -10.30
N GLU A 24 -13.26 -11.16 -10.30
CA GLU A 24 -14.34 -10.93 -9.34
C GLU A 24 -13.90 -11.31 -7.92
N LEU A 25 -13.20 -12.44 -7.78
CA LEU A 25 -12.61 -12.87 -6.50
C LEU A 25 -11.69 -11.79 -5.93
N VAL A 26 -10.76 -11.29 -6.74
CA VAL A 26 -9.81 -10.25 -6.31
C VAL A 26 -10.55 -8.96 -5.98
N TYR A 27 -11.48 -8.50 -6.82
CA TYR A 27 -12.27 -7.29 -6.60
C TYR A 27 -12.98 -7.29 -5.23
N TYR A 28 -13.63 -8.40 -4.86
CA TYR A 28 -14.27 -8.53 -3.55
C TYR A 28 -13.26 -8.72 -2.42
N THR A 29 -12.15 -9.41 -2.67
CA THR A 29 -11.07 -9.56 -1.68
C THR A 29 -10.50 -8.19 -1.28
N ILE A 30 -10.33 -7.26 -2.22
CA ILE A 30 -9.94 -5.87 -1.91
C ILE A 30 -11.04 -5.12 -1.15
N GLY A 31 -12.30 -5.55 -1.23
CA GLY A 31 -13.36 -5.04 -0.35
C GLY A 31 -13.16 -5.44 1.12
N PHE A 32 -12.81 -6.70 1.37
CA PHE A 32 -12.49 -7.23 2.71
C PHE A 32 -11.13 -6.78 3.26
N LEU A 33 -10.24 -6.40 2.34
CA LEU A 33 -9.55 -5.12 2.34
C LEU A 33 -9.71 -4.20 3.54
N GLN A 34 -10.87 -3.55 3.62
CA GLN A 34 -11.08 -2.25 4.25
C GLN A 34 -11.03 -2.27 5.77
N MET A 35 -10.57 -1.16 6.35
CA MET A 35 -10.58 -0.96 7.80
C MET A 35 -12.03 -0.86 8.27
N THR A 36 -12.35 -1.51 9.39
CA THR A 36 -13.64 -1.32 10.04
C THR A 36 -13.63 -0.08 10.92
N GLU A 37 -14.79 0.52 11.18
CA GLU A 37 -14.91 1.65 12.12
C GLU A 37 -14.27 1.34 13.48
N SER A 38 -14.46 0.11 13.98
CA SER A 38 -13.86 -0.34 15.24
C SER A 38 -12.34 -0.40 15.21
N GLN A 39 -11.75 -0.75 14.06
CA GLN A 39 -10.30 -0.73 13.86
C GLN A 39 -9.80 0.71 13.81
N VAL A 40 -10.46 1.57 13.02
CA VAL A 40 -10.12 3.00 12.91
C VAL A 40 -10.13 3.65 14.30
N GLN A 41 -11.20 3.45 15.08
CA GLN A 41 -11.29 3.98 16.44
C GLN A 41 -10.17 3.43 17.33
N SER A 42 -10.04 2.10 17.41
CA SER A 42 -9.07 1.48 18.31
C SER A 42 -7.61 1.81 17.97
N TRP A 43 -7.29 2.02 16.70
CA TRP A 43 -5.94 2.37 16.24
C TRP A 43 -5.66 3.87 16.33
N SER A 44 -6.71 4.70 16.35
CA SER A 44 -6.58 6.13 16.64
C SER A 44 -6.26 6.38 18.10
N ASP A 45 -6.83 5.56 19.00
CA ASP A 45 -6.57 5.62 20.44
C ASP A 45 -5.17 5.11 20.83
N ASP A 46 -4.64 4.13 20.07
CA ASP A 46 -3.34 3.51 20.34
C ASP A 46 -2.58 3.13 19.06
N ALA A 47 -1.57 3.93 18.72
CA ALA A 47 -0.69 3.70 17.56
C ALA A 47 0.17 2.43 17.70
N HIS A 48 0.51 1.98 18.92
CA HIS A 48 1.25 0.74 19.10
C HIS A 48 0.38 -0.46 18.74
N LYS A 49 -0.91 -0.38 19.04
CA LYS A 49 -1.88 -1.40 18.66
C LYS A 49 -2.04 -1.50 17.15
N TYR A 50 -2.03 -0.37 16.42
CA TYR A 50 -1.98 -0.40 14.95
C TYR A 50 -0.79 -1.23 14.45
N ILE A 51 0.42 -0.98 14.96
CA ILE A 51 1.63 -1.70 14.56
C ILE A 51 1.49 -3.20 14.89
N ALA A 52 1.03 -3.53 16.10
CA ALA A 52 0.86 -4.91 16.53
C ALA A 52 -0.21 -5.67 15.72
N ASP A 53 -1.33 -5.02 15.41
CA ASP A 53 -2.43 -5.62 14.64
C ASP A 53 -2.09 -5.77 13.15
N GLU A 54 -1.27 -4.87 12.60
CA GLU A 54 -0.74 -4.99 11.23
C GLU A 54 0.24 -6.16 11.08
N ASP A 55 0.98 -6.49 12.13
CA ASP A 55 1.82 -7.69 12.18
C ASP A 55 1.01 -8.97 12.50
N ASN A 56 -0.20 -8.83 13.07
CA ASN A 56 -1.08 -9.92 13.43
C ASN A 56 -1.80 -10.52 12.21
N ARG A 57 -1.52 -11.80 11.92
CA ARG A 57 -2.01 -12.50 10.73
C ARG A 57 -3.39 -13.14 10.86
N THR A 58 -4.15 -12.83 11.91
CA THR A 58 -5.42 -13.55 12.23
C THR A 58 -6.70 -12.80 11.85
N SER A 59 -6.61 -11.54 11.40
CA SER A 59 -7.78 -10.74 11.04
C SER A 59 -8.36 -11.11 9.67
N CYS A 60 -9.63 -10.75 9.42
CA CYS A 60 -10.24 -10.88 8.09
C CYS A 60 -9.42 -10.15 7.01
N ARG A 61 -8.89 -8.96 7.35
CA ARG A 61 -7.96 -8.21 6.48
C ARG A 61 -6.69 -9.00 6.19
N ALA A 62 -6.05 -9.58 7.22
CA ALA A 62 -4.83 -10.36 7.05
C ALA A 62 -5.06 -11.61 6.16
N TYR A 63 -6.19 -12.31 6.35
CA TYR A 63 -6.58 -13.43 5.50
C TYR A 63 -6.88 -13.01 4.05
N SER A 64 -7.44 -11.82 3.85
CA SER A 64 -7.68 -11.26 2.52
C SER A 64 -6.36 -10.94 1.82
N ALA A 65 -5.40 -10.34 2.52
CA ALA A 65 -4.07 -10.06 1.99
C ALA A 65 -3.33 -11.36 1.64
N LEU A 66 -3.44 -12.39 2.49
CA LEU A 66 -2.88 -13.71 2.20
C LEU A 66 -3.54 -14.35 0.96
N LEU A 67 -4.85 -14.22 0.80
CA LEU A 67 -5.54 -14.74 -0.37
C LEU A 67 -5.04 -14.09 -1.66
N LEU A 68 -4.77 -12.77 -1.66
CA LEU A 68 -4.16 -12.10 -2.82
C LEU A 68 -2.78 -12.67 -3.16
N GLN A 69 -1.94 -12.97 -2.15
CA GLN A 69 -0.63 -13.60 -2.37
C GLN A 69 -0.76 -15.01 -2.97
N GLU A 70 -1.75 -15.79 -2.52
CA GLU A 70 -2.05 -17.10 -3.08
C GLU A 70 -2.58 -17.01 -4.50
N VAL A 71 -3.43 -16.02 -4.81
CA VAL A 71 -3.92 -15.78 -6.18
C VAL A 71 -2.74 -15.48 -7.10
N ILE A 72 -1.85 -14.55 -6.71
CA ILE A 72 -0.66 -14.21 -7.48
C ILE A 72 0.23 -15.43 -7.73
N SER A 73 0.41 -16.27 -6.70
CA SER A 73 1.32 -17.42 -6.75
C SER A 73 0.76 -18.61 -7.52
N ASN A 74 -0.55 -18.86 -7.44
CA ASN A 74 -1.17 -20.08 -7.98
C ASN A 74 -2.00 -19.84 -9.26
N CYS A 75 -2.44 -18.61 -9.53
CA CYS A 75 -3.19 -18.26 -10.74
C CYS A 75 -2.31 -17.68 -11.85
N GLY A 76 -0.99 -17.58 -11.64
CA GLY A 76 -0.03 -17.11 -12.62
C GLY A 76 -0.28 -15.67 -13.08
N THR A 77 -0.01 -15.41 -14.36
CA THR A 77 -0.21 -14.11 -15.01
C THR A 77 -1.62 -13.56 -14.83
N GLU A 78 -2.64 -14.40 -14.96
CA GLU A 78 -4.05 -14.01 -14.76
C GLU A 78 -4.30 -13.48 -13.35
N GLY A 79 -3.67 -14.07 -12.33
CA GLY A 79 -3.74 -13.58 -10.94
C GLY A 79 -3.07 -12.21 -10.76
N ILE A 80 -1.93 -12.00 -11.40
CA ILE A 80 -1.21 -10.71 -11.38
C ILE A 80 -2.06 -9.62 -12.05
N LYS A 81 -2.58 -9.88 -13.26
CA LYS A 81 -3.48 -8.96 -13.99
C LYS A 81 -4.71 -8.62 -13.17
N ALA A 82 -5.36 -9.62 -12.59
CA ALA A 82 -6.54 -9.41 -11.76
C ALA A 82 -6.28 -8.47 -10.58
N VAL A 83 -5.11 -8.57 -9.92
CA VAL A 83 -4.71 -7.67 -8.84
C VAL A 83 -4.46 -6.26 -9.36
N ILE A 84 -3.69 -6.10 -10.43
CA ILE A 84 -3.39 -4.78 -11.03
C ILE A 84 -4.68 -4.06 -11.44
N GLU A 85 -5.53 -4.72 -12.20
CA GLU A 85 -6.78 -4.13 -12.72
C GLU A 85 -7.78 -3.84 -11.61
N SER A 86 -7.92 -4.74 -10.62
CA SER A 86 -8.81 -4.50 -9.48
C SER A 86 -8.31 -3.36 -8.59
N VAL A 87 -6.99 -3.22 -8.40
CA VAL A 87 -6.40 -2.09 -7.68
C VAL A 87 -6.71 -0.77 -8.39
N GLU A 88 -6.54 -0.69 -9.72
CA GLU A 88 -6.88 0.52 -10.49
C GLU A 88 -8.38 0.81 -10.49
N LEU A 89 -9.24 -0.21 -10.54
CA LEU A 89 -10.68 -0.04 -10.43
C LEU A 89 -11.08 0.52 -9.05
N ARG A 90 -10.60 -0.09 -7.96
CA ARG A 90 -10.79 0.45 -6.60
C ARG A 90 -10.14 1.83 -6.45
N ARG A 91 -9.06 2.09 -7.21
CA ARG A 91 -8.46 3.41 -7.36
C ARG A 91 -9.49 4.42 -7.80
N TYR A 92 -10.05 4.16 -8.97
CA TYR A 92 -11.03 5.01 -9.61
C TYR A 92 -12.32 5.19 -8.78
N GLU A 93 -12.85 4.14 -8.16
CA GLU A 93 -14.06 4.20 -7.31
C GLU A 93 -13.88 5.13 -6.10
N SER A 94 -12.76 4.98 -5.39
CA SER A 94 -12.44 5.85 -4.25
C SER A 94 -12.18 7.30 -4.67
N GLN A 95 -11.63 7.54 -5.87
CA GLN A 95 -11.49 8.90 -6.38
C GLN A 95 -12.86 9.54 -6.62
N GLN A 96 -13.81 8.82 -7.22
CA GLN A 96 -15.18 9.31 -7.37
C GLN A 96 -15.85 9.59 -6.01
N ALA A 97 -15.60 8.74 -5.01
CA ALA A 97 -16.09 8.97 -3.65
C ALA A 97 -15.48 10.25 -3.06
N LYS A 98 -14.18 10.51 -3.29
CA LYS A 98 -13.49 11.74 -2.89
C LYS A 98 -14.08 12.97 -3.59
N ASP A 99 -14.30 12.89 -4.89
CA ASP A 99 -14.87 13.97 -5.72
C ASP A 99 -16.33 14.30 -5.36
N THR A 100 -16.98 13.42 -4.59
CA THR A 100 -18.35 13.59 -4.05
C THR A 100 -18.37 13.83 -2.53
N ASP A 101 -17.22 14.20 -1.95
CA ASP A 101 -17.05 14.52 -0.52
C ASP A 101 -17.47 13.39 0.44
N SER A 102 -17.37 12.13 0.02
CA SER A 102 -17.64 10.98 0.89
C SER A 102 -16.59 10.91 2.01
N PRO A 103 -16.94 10.93 3.31
CA PRO A 103 -15.97 10.98 4.40
C PRO A 103 -15.03 9.76 4.47
N ASP A 104 -15.46 8.63 3.91
CA ASP A 104 -14.78 7.34 4.01
C ASP A 104 -14.04 6.94 2.71
N TRP A 105 -13.92 7.87 1.74
CA TRP A 105 -13.25 7.61 0.45
C TRP A 105 -11.85 6.99 0.62
N TRP A 106 -11.14 7.44 1.66
CA TRP A 106 -9.76 7.06 1.96
C TRP A 106 -9.63 5.61 2.43
N ILE A 107 -10.68 5.00 2.98
CA ILE A 107 -10.65 3.61 3.45
C ILE A 107 -10.47 2.66 2.27
N LEU A 108 -11.20 2.92 1.17
CA LEU A 108 -11.06 2.14 -0.06
C LEU A 108 -9.71 2.43 -0.74
N ARG A 109 -9.19 3.66 -0.61
CA ARG A 109 -7.83 4.02 -1.08
C ARG A 109 -6.75 3.23 -0.35
N GLU A 110 -6.86 3.16 0.97
CA GLU A 110 -5.96 2.41 1.83
C GLU A 110 -6.00 0.91 1.50
N ALA A 111 -7.19 0.33 1.32
CA ALA A 111 -7.37 -1.07 0.96
C ALA A 111 -6.75 -1.40 -0.41
N ALA A 112 -6.89 -0.51 -1.39
CA ALA A 112 -6.27 -0.66 -2.70
C ALA A 112 -4.74 -0.62 -2.61
N LEU A 113 -4.16 0.26 -1.78
CA LEU A 113 -2.71 0.30 -1.53
C LEU A 113 -2.21 -0.97 -0.81
N TYR A 114 -3.02 -1.52 0.09
CA TYR A 114 -2.69 -2.76 0.78
C TYR A 114 -2.70 -3.95 -0.19
N ALA A 115 -3.69 -4.01 -1.08
CA ALA A 115 -3.75 -5.00 -2.14
C ALA A 115 -2.56 -4.88 -3.11
N LEU A 116 -2.21 -3.65 -3.51
CA LEU A 116 -1.07 -3.39 -4.37
C LEU A 116 0.22 -3.97 -3.79
N ALA A 117 0.44 -3.83 -2.48
CA ALA A 117 1.62 -4.36 -1.81
C ALA A 117 1.78 -5.89 -1.90
N ALA A 118 0.74 -6.64 -2.25
CA ALA A 118 0.84 -8.07 -2.53
C ALA A 118 1.71 -8.36 -3.77
N LEU A 119 1.79 -7.43 -4.72
CA LEU A 119 2.64 -7.55 -5.91
C LEU A 119 4.14 -7.42 -5.61
N ALA A 120 4.53 -6.94 -4.42
CA ALA A 120 5.94 -6.75 -4.07
C ALA A 120 6.75 -8.06 -4.03
N SER A 121 6.09 -9.22 -3.92
CA SER A 121 6.74 -10.53 -4.02
C SER A 121 6.90 -11.04 -5.45
N VAL A 122 6.33 -10.35 -6.44
CA VAL A 122 6.39 -10.76 -7.85
C VAL A 122 7.72 -10.30 -8.46
N PRO A 123 8.44 -11.17 -9.19
CA PRO A 123 9.64 -10.77 -9.92
C PRO A 123 9.39 -9.56 -10.84
N LYS A 124 10.30 -8.58 -10.79
CA LYS A 124 10.22 -7.33 -11.58
C LYS A 124 9.96 -7.57 -13.06
N GLN A 125 10.59 -8.59 -13.64
CA GLN A 125 10.44 -8.92 -15.07
C GLN A 125 8.99 -9.28 -15.42
N LEU A 126 8.34 -10.11 -14.60
CA LEU A 126 6.94 -10.49 -14.82
C LEU A 126 6.01 -9.28 -14.69
N LEU A 127 6.27 -8.39 -13.73
CA LEU A 127 5.48 -7.17 -13.61
C LEU A 127 5.68 -6.22 -14.80
N LEU A 128 6.87 -6.14 -15.38
CA LEU A 128 7.12 -5.31 -16.57
C LEU A 128 6.37 -5.83 -17.80
N ASP A 129 6.38 -7.14 -18.02
CA ASP A 129 5.64 -7.76 -19.14
C ASP A 129 4.13 -7.47 -19.04
N GLU A 130 3.58 -7.46 -17.82
CA GLU A 130 2.18 -7.12 -17.57
C GLU A 130 1.87 -5.62 -17.67
N VAL A 131 2.85 -4.77 -17.40
CA VAL A 131 2.72 -3.32 -17.56
C VAL A 131 2.60 -2.94 -19.03
N GLU A 132 3.31 -3.61 -19.94
CA GLU A 132 3.17 -3.32 -21.38
C GLU A 132 1.73 -3.58 -21.87
N VAL A 133 1.01 -4.51 -21.23
CA VAL A 133 -0.38 -4.83 -21.54
C VAL A 133 -1.36 -3.87 -20.84
N SER A 134 -1.10 -3.54 -19.57
CA SER A 134 -2.02 -2.73 -18.73
C SER A 134 -1.80 -1.21 -18.81
N GLY A 135 -0.64 -0.76 -19.30
CA GLY A 135 -0.32 0.65 -19.52
C GLY A 135 0.11 1.46 -18.29
N SER A 136 0.21 0.87 -17.09
CA SER A 136 0.54 1.59 -15.85
C SER A 136 1.47 0.78 -14.94
N THR A 137 2.69 1.26 -14.69
CA THR A 137 3.63 0.62 -13.73
C THR A 137 3.17 0.80 -12.29
N VAL A 138 3.52 -0.14 -11.40
CA VAL A 138 3.33 0.02 -9.95
C VAL A 138 3.92 1.34 -9.43
N GLY A 139 5.10 1.74 -9.94
CA GLY A 139 5.71 3.03 -9.60
C GLY A 139 4.86 4.23 -10.05
N ALA A 140 4.29 4.19 -11.25
CA ALA A 140 3.38 5.23 -11.74
C ALA A 140 2.08 5.28 -10.92
N MET A 141 1.53 4.13 -10.51
CA MET A 141 0.36 4.09 -9.62
C MET A 141 0.64 4.73 -8.27
N LEU A 142 1.76 4.36 -7.63
CA LEU A 142 2.19 4.92 -6.35
C LEU A 142 2.43 6.43 -6.45
N ARG A 143 3.13 6.89 -7.51
CA ARG A 143 3.38 8.31 -7.75
C ARG A 143 2.09 9.09 -8.01
N ARG A 144 1.13 8.50 -8.72
CA ARG A 144 -0.18 9.10 -8.96
C ARG A 144 -0.94 9.27 -7.63
N ILE A 145 -1.01 8.23 -6.81
CA ILE A 145 -1.61 8.32 -5.46
C ILE A 145 -0.91 9.36 -4.60
N LEU A 146 0.44 9.38 -4.61
CA LEU A 146 1.22 10.42 -3.92
C LEU A 146 0.82 11.82 -4.41
N SER A 147 0.65 12.03 -5.72
CA SER A 147 0.30 13.33 -6.28
C SER A 147 -1.16 13.73 -6.03
N ASP A 148 -2.09 12.78 -6.13
CA ASP A 148 -3.53 12.96 -5.94
C ASP A 148 -3.87 13.25 -4.47
N ASP A 149 -3.10 12.65 -3.55
CA ASP A 149 -3.42 12.65 -2.12
C ASP A 149 -2.48 13.52 -1.27
N MET A 150 -1.20 13.73 -1.62
CA MET A 150 -0.26 14.62 -0.87
C MET A 150 -0.47 16.13 -1.11
N ALA A 151 -1.66 16.54 -1.56
CA ALA A 151 -2.08 17.94 -1.50
C ALA A 151 -2.44 18.34 -0.05
N GLU A 152 -2.87 19.59 0.18
CA GLU A 152 -3.41 20.00 1.47
C GLU A 152 -4.50 19.00 1.95
N GLY A 153 -4.37 18.50 3.17
CA GLY A 153 -5.32 17.55 3.77
C GLY A 153 -4.89 16.07 3.76
N PHE A 154 -3.75 15.69 3.19
CA PHE A 154 -3.29 14.29 3.24
C PHE A 154 -3.20 13.74 4.67
N HIS A 155 -2.66 14.56 5.56
CA HIS A 155 -2.41 14.21 6.96
C HIS A 155 -3.70 14.09 7.79
N ASP A 156 -4.84 14.51 7.26
CA ASP A 156 -6.16 14.29 7.87
C ASP A 156 -6.55 12.80 7.81
N TYR A 157 -5.85 12.00 6.99
CA TYR A 157 -6.07 10.56 6.81
C TYR A 157 -4.83 9.75 7.19
N PRO A 158 -4.44 9.71 8.49
CA PRO A 158 -3.15 9.18 8.93
C PRO A 158 -2.91 7.71 8.55
N PHE A 159 -3.96 6.87 8.54
CA PHE A 159 -3.85 5.47 8.14
C PHE A 159 -3.55 5.32 6.64
N LEU A 160 -4.16 6.15 5.80
CA LEU A 160 -3.83 6.21 4.38
C LEU A 160 -2.38 6.63 4.18
N CYS A 161 -1.90 7.65 4.90
CA CYS A 161 -0.50 8.09 4.86
C CYS A 161 0.46 6.96 5.24
N ALA A 162 0.23 6.34 6.40
CA ALA A 162 1.09 5.25 6.88
C ALA A 162 1.09 4.07 5.91
N ARG A 163 -0.07 3.72 5.33
CA ARG A 163 -0.15 2.67 4.33
C ARG A 163 0.64 3.03 3.08
N LEU A 164 0.51 4.25 2.56
CA LEU A 164 1.24 4.68 1.38
C LEU A 164 2.77 4.54 1.58
N PHE A 165 3.29 5.04 2.70
CA PHE A 165 4.71 4.90 3.02
C PHE A 165 5.13 3.44 3.25
N SER A 166 4.29 2.63 3.89
CA SER A 166 4.58 1.20 4.06
C SER A 166 4.56 0.44 2.74
N SER A 167 3.69 0.80 1.81
CA SER A 167 3.57 0.14 0.50
C SER A 167 4.75 0.49 -0.39
N VAL A 168 5.11 1.78 -0.50
CA VAL A 168 6.24 2.20 -1.34
C VAL A 168 7.57 1.57 -0.91
N ALA A 169 7.78 1.40 0.40
CA ALA A 169 8.97 0.76 0.96
C ALA A 169 9.19 -0.66 0.42
N ARG A 170 8.12 -1.37 0.03
CA ARG A 170 8.17 -2.74 -0.50
C ARG A 170 8.54 -2.80 -1.98
N PHE A 171 8.50 -1.67 -2.68
CA PHE A 171 8.76 -1.57 -4.11
C PHE A 171 10.07 -0.83 -4.43
N SER A 172 10.96 -0.59 -3.45
CA SER A 172 12.20 0.18 -3.62
C SER A 172 13.01 -0.26 -4.85
N SER A 173 13.25 -1.57 -5.01
CA SER A 173 13.99 -2.15 -6.13
C SER A 173 13.29 -2.08 -7.50
N MET A 174 11.99 -1.77 -7.49
CA MET A 174 11.13 -1.75 -8.68
C MET A 174 10.90 -0.35 -9.22
N MET A 175 11.13 0.69 -8.42
CA MET A 175 10.90 2.08 -8.79
C MET A 175 12.07 2.66 -9.59
N ASN A 176 11.78 3.75 -10.29
CA ASN A 176 12.80 4.58 -10.93
C ASN A 176 13.21 5.72 -9.98
N ASN A 177 14.34 6.36 -10.26
CA ASN A 177 14.88 7.41 -9.41
C ASN A 177 13.90 8.57 -9.18
N GLN A 178 13.11 8.95 -10.19
CA GLN A 178 12.14 10.04 -10.04
C GLN A 178 11.07 9.71 -9.00
N VAL A 179 10.47 8.52 -9.06
CA VAL A 179 9.47 8.08 -8.08
C VAL A 179 10.12 7.95 -6.71
N THR A 180 11.30 7.34 -6.62
CA THR A 180 12.05 7.21 -5.37
C THR A 180 12.30 8.57 -4.72
N ASP A 181 12.78 9.53 -5.49
CA ASP A 181 13.10 10.89 -5.04
C ASP A 181 11.85 11.65 -4.57
N ASP A 182 10.72 11.53 -5.29
CA ASP A 182 9.43 12.11 -4.89
C ASP A 182 9.00 11.58 -3.50
N PHE A 183 9.11 10.27 -3.27
CA PHE A 183 8.75 9.64 -1.99
C PHE A 183 9.74 9.94 -0.87
N VAL A 184 11.04 10.04 -1.15
CA VAL A 184 12.06 10.44 -0.16
C VAL A 184 11.78 11.86 0.31
N CYS A 185 11.50 12.79 -0.61
CA CYS A 185 11.12 14.16 -0.26
C CYS A 185 9.85 14.20 0.60
N ALA A 186 8.80 13.46 0.19
CA ALA A 186 7.55 13.37 0.92
C ALA A 186 7.74 12.84 2.36
N ALA A 187 8.54 11.78 2.51
CA ALA A 187 8.81 11.18 3.82
C ALA A 187 9.62 12.11 4.73
N MET A 188 10.66 12.78 4.21
CA MET A 188 11.45 13.76 4.97
C MET A 188 10.58 14.90 5.48
N LYS A 189 9.74 15.49 4.61
CA LYS A 189 8.79 16.54 5.01
C LYS A 189 7.84 16.05 6.09
N THR A 190 7.23 14.88 5.90
CA THR A 190 6.25 14.30 6.83
C THR A 190 6.82 14.09 8.23
N ILE A 191 8.09 13.65 8.33
CA ILE A 191 8.75 13.43 9.63
C ILE A 191 8.88 14.72 10.44
N GLY A 192 9.12 15.85 9.78
CA GLY A 192 9.23 17.17 10.41
C GLY A 192 7.88 17.82 10.76
N MET A 193 6.75 17.21 10.39
CA MET A 193 5.41 17.76 10.63
C MET A 193 4.83 17.31 11.98
N ASP A 194 3.82 18.02 12.45
CA ASP A 194 3.00 17.63 13.60
C ASP A 194 1.91 16.65 13.15
N VAL A 195 2.31 15.40 12.92
CA VAL A 195 1.43 14.31 12.46
C VAL A 195 1.48 13.14 13.44
N PRO A 196 0.44 12.28 13.46
CA PRO A 196 0.38 11.14 14.38
C PRO A 196 1.63 10.23 14.30
N PRO A 197 2.07 9.62 15.41
CA PRO A 197 3.27 8.79 15.45
C PRO A 197 3.32 7.67 14.40
N LEU A 198 2.18 7.05 14.07
CA LEU A 198 2.09 6.01 13.05
C LEU A 198 2.49 6.49 11.65
N VAL A 199 2.23 7.76 11.34
CA VAL A 199 2.58 8.37 10.04
C VAL A 199 4.09 8.59 9.98
N LYS A 200 4.68 9.11 11.07
CA LYS A 200 6.13 9.27 11.20
C LYS A 200 6.85 7.93 11.11
N PHE A 201 6.33 6.90 11.77
CA PHE A 201 6.87 5.54 11.69
C PHE A 201 6.88 5.01 10.25
N GLY A 202 5.76 5.17 9.53
CA GLY A 202 5.67 4.81 8.11
C GLY A 202 6.70 5.55 7.27
N ALA A 203 6.80 6.87 7.42
CA ALA A 203 7.77 7.69 6.70
C ALA A 203 9.23 7.31 6.99
N CYS A 204 9.58 7.05 8.25
CA CYS A 204 10.91 6.57 8.63
C CYS A 204 11.23 5.22 7.98
N ARG A 205 10.26 4.29 7.97
CA ARG A 205 10.41 3.00 7.30
C ARG A 205 10.62 3.18 5.80
N ALA A 206 9.85 4.03 5.14
CA ALA A 206 10.04 4.34 3.73
C ALA A 206 11.45 4.89 3.46
N LEU A 207 11.91 5.88 4.24
CA LEU A 207 13.28 6.40 4.11
C LEU A 207 14.33 5.31 4.25
N SER A 208 14.21 4.43 5.25
CA SER A 208 15.19 3.34 5.46
C SER A 208 15.35 2.43 4.24
N GLN A 209 14.28 2.24 3.45
CA GLN A 209 14.27 1.37 2.29
C GLN A 209 14.59 2.09 0.97
N LEU A 210 14.32 3.40 0.89
CA LEU A 210 14.47 4.20 -0.34
C LEU A 210 15.77 4.99 -0.40
N LEU A 211 16.33 5.39 0.74
CA LEU A 211 17.58 6.17 0.81
C LEU A 211 18.77 5.52 0.08
N PRO A 212 18.98 4.19 0.10
CA PRO A 212 20.07 3.57 -0.65
C PRO A 212 20.02 3.82 -2.17
N ASP A 213 18.82 4.00 -2.71
CA ASP A 213 18.57 4.19 -4.14
C ASP A 213 18.27 5.65 -4.51
N ALA A 214 18.27 6.56 -3.53
CA ALA A 214 17.93 7.97 -3.72
C ALA A 214 19.08 8.78 -4.32
N THR A 215 18.74 9.85 -5.04
CA THR A 215 19.75 10.77 -5.57
C THR A 215 20.44 11.53 -4.43
N THR A 216 21.77 11.44 -4.34
CA THR A 216 22.58 11.96 -3.23
C THR A 216 22.39 13.46 -2.94
N GLY A 217 22.05 14.26 -3.95
CA GLY A 217 21.81 15.70 -3.78
C GLY A 217 20.57 16.03 -2.94
N ILE A 218 19.53 15.21 -2.99
CA ILE A 218 18.27 15.48 -2.27
C ILE A 218 18.44 15.30 -0.77
N VAL A 219 19.26 14.34 -0.35
CA VAL A 219 19.44 14.01 1.07
C VAL A 219 20.16 15.13 1.82
N GLN A 220 21.08 15.84 1.15
CA GLN A 220 21.90 16.89 1.77
C GLN A 220 21.05 18.07 2.27
N ASP A 221 20.00 18.44 1.51
CA ASP A 221 19.15 19.59 1.82
C ASP A 221 18.28 19.38 3.07
N TYR A 222 18.00 18.12 3.44
CA TYR A 222 17.10 17.78 4.56
C TYR A 222 17.80 17.10 5.73
N THR A 223 19.13 16.93 5.68
CA THR A 223 19.86 16.12 6.65
C THR A 223 19.71 16.62 8.09
N VAL A 224 19.86 17.93 8.32
CA VAL A 224 19.82 18.53 9.66
C VAL A 224 18.43 18.43 10.30
N ASP A 225 17.39 18.73 9.52
CA ASP A 225 16.00 18.68 9.98
C ASP A 225 15.53 17.24 10.23
N LEU A 226 15.96 16.30 9.39
CA LEU A 226 15.69 14.88 9.55
C LEU A 226 16.30 14.35 10.85
N PHE A 227 17.57 14.62 11.12
CA PHE A 227 18.22 14.17 12.36
C PHE A 227 17.56 14.77 13.60
N SER A 228 17.21 16.06 13.57
CA SER A 228 16.52 16.72 14.68
C SER A 228 15.17 16.06 14.97
N SER A 229 14.38 15.82 13.93
CA SER A 229 13.07 15.17 14.04
C SER A 229 13.15 13.72 14.52
N LEU A 230 14.16 12.96 14.08
CA LEU A 230 14.41 11.59 14.53
C LEU A 230 14.82 11.53 16.01
N ILE A 231 15.60 12.49 16.48
CA ILE A 231 15.98 12.60 17.90
C ILE A 231 14.74 12.89 18.76
N ASP A 232 13.84 13.75 18.30
CA ASP A 232 12.61 14.07 19.04
C ASP A 232 11.61 12.90 19.05
N LEU A 233 11.59 12.09 17.98
CA LEU A 233 10.84 10.84 17.93
C LEU A 233 11.31 9.79 18.95
N GLN A 234 12.59 9.79 19.36
CA GLN A 234 13.09 8.87 20.39
C GLN A 234 12.71 9.27 21.83
N LYS A 235 12.27 10.51 22.04
CA LYS A 235 11.95 11.05 23.37
C LYS A 235 10.47 10.86 23.76
N ASN A 236 9.63 10.50 22.80
CA ASN A 236 8.18 10.30 22.95
C ASN A 236 7.82 8.83 22.76
#